data_AF-A0A497YHG3-F1
#
_entry.id   AF-A0A497YHG3-F1
#
_cell.length_a   1.000
_cell.length_b   1.000
_cell.length_c   1.000
_cell.angle_alpha   90.00
_cell.angle_beta   90.00
_cell.angle_gamma   90.00
#
_symmetry.space_group_name_H-M   'P 1'
#
loop_
_entity.id
_entity.type
_entity.pdbx_description
1 polymer ?
#
loop_
_entity_poly.entity_id
_entity_poly.type
_entity_poly.pdbx_seq_one_letter_code
_entity_poly.pdbx_strand_id
1 'polypeptide(L)'
;MNPAENLMFVVVGVGALLAIGMLFFVFKKRKRWALVLSGLLVISYIGFFAYQSYMKTEAHAEKYEEVIEYLALQYPEREFVVAPQQYEKGVAVGHFDVSDKQTPEMGVTLQVGENGDIQQVSNWTTGEFPAQQDVWQELEFHYGGNYTLNREAVEISKQDEWIEGELTVFALTIDQLPAIAVYEYSPAGYGLLNLEVAQEGSVVWAEIEGMVFVYVDERSEEQVADITLESGERISVADRQKGELVVVE
;
A
#
# COMPACT_ATOMS: atom_id res chain seq x y z
N MET A 1 18.57 9.87 -7.94
CA MET A 1 19.15 9.65 -9.29
C MET A 1 19.47 8.19 -9.36
N ASN A 2 18.85 7.50 -10.30
CA ASN A 2 19.09 6.09 -10.52
C ASN A 2 20.61 5.89 -10.77
N PRO A 3 21.25 4.86 -10.20
CA PRO A 3 22.66 4.56 -10.45
C PRO A 3 23.04 4.54 -11.94
N ALA A 4 22.13 4.12 -12.83
CA ALA A 4 22.34 4.16 -14.28
C ALA A 4 22.48 5.58 -14.85
N GLU A 5 21.71 6.54 -14.33
CA GLU A 5 21.77 7.94 -14.76
C GLU A 5 23.06 8.61 -14.29
N ASN A 6 23.47 8.35 -13.04
CA ASN A 6 24.75 8.83 -12.52
C ASN A 6 25.93 8.33 -13.37
N LEU A 7 25.89 7.05 -13.77
CA LEU A 7 26.90 6.47 -14.66
C LEU A 7 26.93 7.21 -16.01
N MET A 8 25.76 7.48 -16.59
CA MET A 8 25.66 8.23 -17.86
C MET A 8 26.25 9.63 -17.73
N PHE A 9 25.91 10.38 -16.66
CA PHE A 9 26.48 11.71 -16.42
C PHE A 9 28.00 11.67 -16.24
N VAL A 10 28.53 10.67 -15.55
CA VAL A 10 29.98 10.49 -15.41
C VAL A 10 30.63 10.23 -16.77
N VAL A 11 30.05 9.34 -17.59
CA VAL A 11 30.58 9.04 -18.94
C VAL A 11 30.57 10.28 -19.83
N VAL A 12 29.47 11.05 -19.85
CA VAL A 12 29.39 12.31 -20.60
C VAL A 12 30.38 13.34 -20.06
N GLY A 13 30.52 13.46 -18.74
CA GLY A 13 31.49 14.35 -18.10
C GLY A 13 32.94 14.00 -18.44
N VAL A 14 33.30 12.72 -18.44
CA VAL A 14 34.64 12.25 -18.86
C VAL A 14 34.87 12.54 -20.34
N GLY A 15 33.88 12.31 -21.19
CA GLY A 15 33.93 12.67 -22.61
C GLY A 15 34.18 14.16 -22.83
N ALA A 16 33.48 15.02 -22.09
CA ALA A 16 33.69 16.47 -22.12
C ALA A 16 35.10 16.87 -21.70
N LEU A 17 35.66 16.25 -20.65
CA LEU A 17 37.03 16.49 -20.20
C LEU A 17 38.07 16.09 -21.26
N LEU A 18 37.88 14.93 -21.91
CA LEU A 18 38.73 14.51 -23.01
C LEU A 18 38.67 15.48 -24.19
N ALA A 19 37.47 15.97 -24.53
CA ALA A 19 37.29 16.98 -25.57
C ALA A 19 37.99 18.30 -25.22
N ILE A 20 37.91 18.76 -23.97
CA ILE A 20 38.63 19.94 -23.48
C ILE A 20 40.15 19.73 -23.60
N GLY A 21 40.67 18.58 -23.17
CA GLY A 21 42.07 18.23 -23.33
C GLY A 21 42.54 18.26 -24.79
N MET A 22 41.72 17.71 -25.68
CA MET A 22 41.99 17.72 -27.13
C MET A 22 41.96 19.13 -27.71
N LEU A 23 41.00 19.97 -27.30
CA LEU A 23 40.93 21.39 -27.70
C LEU A 23 42.19 22.15 -27.27
N PHE A 24 42.67 21.94 -26.04
CA PHE A 24 43.90 22.58 -25.57
C PHE A 24 45.14 22.07 -26.31
N PHE A 25 45.17 20.80 -26.73
CA PHE A 25 46.25 20.24 -27.52
C PHE A 25 46.28 20.82 -28.95
N VAL A 26 45.12 20.85 -29.65
CA VAL A 26 44.99 21.38 -31.01
C VAL A 26 45.24 22.90 -31.05
N PHE A 27 44.68 23.64 -30.09
CA PHE A 27 44.81 25.10 -30.01
C PHE A 27 45.97 25.56 -29.13
N LYS A 28 47.02 24.75 -28.96
CA LYS A 28 48.20 25.05 -28.11
C LYS A 28 48.82 26.44 -28.34
N LYS A 29 48.74 26.98 -29.56
CA LYS A 29 49.22 28.33 -29.93
C LYS A 29 48.15 29.44 -29.86
N ARG A 30 46.86 29.09 -29.82
CA ARG A 30 45.72 30.02 -29.79
C ARG A 30 44.85 29.79 -28.54
N LYS A 31 45.48 29.83 -27.37
CA LYS A 31 44.87 29.49 -26.07
C LYS A 31 43.57 30.23 -25.74
N ARG A 32 43.37 31.44 -26.24
CA ARG A 32 42.12 32.21 -26.05
C ARG A 32 40.91 31.49 -26.66
N TRP A 33 41.06 30.86 -27.84
CA TRP A 33 39.99 30.11 -28.48
C TRP A 33 39.68 28.81 -27.75
N ALA A 34 40.71 28.11 -27.25
CA ALA A 34 40.54 26.92 -26.42
C ALA A 34 39.71 27.22 -25.16
N LEU A 35 40.00 28.35 -24.50
CA LEU A 35 39.26 28.81 -23.32
C LEU A 35 37.79 29.10 -23.62
N VAL A 36 37.50 29.84 -24.70
CA VAL A 36 36.12 30.18 -25.07
C VAL A 36 35.31 28.91 -25.39
N LEU A 37 35.87 28.00 -26.19
CA LEU A 37 35.20 26.74 -26.55
C LEU A 37 34.99 25.83 -25.34
N SER A 38 35.97 25.73 -24.45
CA SER A 38 35.84 24.93 -23.23
C SER A 38 34.77 25.52 -22.29
N GLY A 39 34.72 26.85 -22.15
CA GLY A 39 33.69 27.54 -21.38
C GLY A 39 32.30 27.28 -21.92
N LEU A 40 32.13 27.36 -23.25
CA LEU A 40 30.86 27.04 -23.90
C LEU A 40 30.44 25.59 -23.65
N LEU A 41 31.38 24.64 -23.71
CA LEU A 41 31.14 23.22 -23.47
C LEU A 41 30.68 22.96 -22.02
N VAL A 42 31.31 23.61 -21.04
CA VAL A 42 30.91 23.52 -19.63
C VAL A 42 29.53 24.14 -19.39
N ILE A 43 29.25 25.30 -19.96
CA ILE A 43 27.93 25.95 -19.86
C ILE A 43 26.84 25.06 -20.48
N SER A 44 27.09 24.48 -21.66
CA SER A 44 26.17 23.54 -22.31
C SER A 44 25.93 22.30 -21.46
N TYR A 45 26.97 21.76 -20.81
CA TYR A 45 26.83 20.59 -19.92
C TYR A 45 25.99 20.91 -18.68
N ILE A 46 26.23 22.04 -18.02
CA ILE A 46 25.43 22.49 -16.87
C ILE A 46 23.97 22.73 -17.31
N GLY A 47 23.77 23.39 -18.46
CA GLY A 47 22.45 23.62 -19.02
C GLY A 47 21.70 22.32 -19.33
N PHE A 48 22.37 21.33 -19.93
CA PHE A 48 21.80 20.01 -20.18
C PHE A 48 21.38 19.29 -18.90
N PHE A 49 22.23 19.36 -17.85
CA PHE A 49 21.92 18.75 -16.56
C PHE A 49 20.68 19.39 -15.92
N ALA A 50 20.61 20.72 -15.88
CA ALA A 50 19.46 21.43 -15.33
C ALA A 50 18.18 21.17 -16.16
N TYR A 51 18.30 21.14 -17.49
CA TYR A 51 17.19 20.88 -18.40
C TYR A 51 16.59 19.48 -18.19
N GLN A 52 17.41 18.45 -18.00
CA GLN A 52 16.94 17.10 -17.70
C GLN A 52 16.11 17.04 -16.41
N SER A 53 16.55 17.72 -15.34
CA SER A 53 15.77 17.78 -14.11
C SER A 53 14.43 18.49 -14.30
N TYR A 54 14.43 19.61 -15.05
CA TYR A 54 13.21 20.34 -15.35
C TYR A 54 12.20 19.49 -16.14
N MET A 55 12.66 18.82 -17.20
CA MET A 55 11.80 17.94 -18.02
C MET A 55 11.18 16.80 -17.21
N LYS A 56 11.90 16.25 -16.22
CA LYS A 56 11.34 15.23 -15.32
C LYS A 56 10.24 15.77 -14.42
N THR A 57 10.42 16.97 -13.88
CA THR A 57 9.39 17.61 -13.05
C THR A 57 8.14 17.90 -13.86
N GLU A 58 8.29 18.45 -15.06
CA GLU A 58 7.17 18.77 -15.96
C GLU A 58 6.44 17.49 -16.40
N ALA A 59 7.17 16.47 -16.87
CA ALA A 59 6.57 15.20 -17.28
C ALA A 59 5.90 14.44 -16.12
N HIS A 60 6.43 14.53 -14.91
CA HIS A 60 5.79 13.91 -13.74
C HIS A 60 4.51 14.64 -13.35
N ALA A 61 4.49 15.98 -13.43
CA ALA A 61 3.28 16.76 -13.16
C ALA A 61 2.18 16.51 -14.19
N GLU A 62 2.52 16.39 -15.48
CA GLU A 62 1.56 16.02 -16.53
C GLU A 62 0.94 14.65 -16.25
N LYS A 63 1.77 13.65 -15.94
CA LYS A 63 1.31 12.30 -15.57
C LYS A 63 0.51 12.27 -14.26
N TYR A 64 0.75 13.20 -13.34
CA TYR A 64 -0.02 13.30 -12.11
C TYR A 64 -1.48 13.67 -12.43
N GLU A 65 -1.69 14.65 -13.32
CA GLU A 65 -3.05 15.02 -13.76
C GLU A 65 -3.74 13.84 -14.45
N GLU A 66 -3.03 13.06 -15.28
CA GLU A 66 -3.59 11.85 -15.91
C GLU A 66 -4.07 10.82 -14.87
N VAL A 67 -3.33 10.63 -13.76
CA VAL A 67 -3.75 9.75 -12.67
C VAL A 67 -4.99 10.29 -11.96
N ILE A 68 -5.04 11.59 -11.69
CA ILE A 68 -6.19 12.22 -11.04
C ILE A 68 -7.44 12.07 -11.92
N GLU A 69 -7.33 12.35 -13.21
CA GLU A 69 -8.43 12.18 -14.18
C GLU A 69 -8.88 10.72 -14.25
N TYR A 70 -7.95 9.77 -14.30
CA TYR A 70 -8.24 8.34 -14.31
C TYR A 70 -8.99 7.89 -13.06
N LEU A 71 -8.51 8.28 -11.86
CA LEU A 71 -9.14 7.90 -10.60
C LEU A 71 -10.55 8.48 -10.48
N ALA A 72 -10.73 9.76 -10.85
CA ALA A 72 -12.03 10.41 -10.84
C ALA A 72 -13.02 9.79 -11.84
N LEU A 73 -12.55 9.31 -12.99
CA LEU A 73 -13.38 8.68 -14.01
C LEU A 73 -13.77 7.25 -13.64
N GLN A 74 -12.82 6.45 -13.13
CA GLN A 74 -13.04 5.03 -12.83
C GLN A 74 -13.73 4.81 -11.47
N TYR A 75 -13.48 5.69 -10.50
CA TYR A 75 -13.93 5.53 -9.11
C TYR A 75 -14.55 6.83 -8.57
N PRO A 76 -15.65 7.31 -9.16
CA PRO A 76 -16.22 8.63 -8.84
C PRO A 76 -16.73 8.78 -7.39
N GLU A 77 -17.03 7.66 -6.73
CA GLU A 77 -17.55 7.63 -5.35
C GLU A 77 -16.45 7.51 -4.28
N ARG A 78 -15.17 7.44 -4.69
CA ARG A 78 -14.03 7.26 -3.78
C ARG A 78 -13.13 8.48 -3.79
N GLU A 79 -12.63 8.85 -2.61
CA GLU A 79 -11.64 9.91 -2.46
C GLU A 79 -10.25 9.30 -2.28
N PHE A 80 -9.31 9.66 -3.14
CA PHE A 80 -7.94 9.14 -3.08
C PHE A 80 -6.95 10.23 -2.67
N VAL A 81 -5.88 9.80 -2.00
CA VAL A 81 -4.67 10.57 -1.79
C VAL A 81 -3.62 10.05 -2.77
N VAL A 82 -3.04 10.94 -3.57
CA VAL A 82 -2.02 10.60 -4.58
C VAL A 82 -0.72 11.32 -4.25
N ALA A 83 0.37 10.55 -4.15
CA ALA A 83 1.70 11.06 -3.85
C ALA A 83 2.78 10.37 -4.71
N PRO A 84 3.89 11.05 -5.05
CA PRO A 84 4.13 12.47 -4.85
C PRO A 84 3.47 13.31 -5.96
N GLN A 85 3.08 14.55 -5.65
CA GLN A 85 2.51 15.47 -6.65
C GLN A 85 3.57 16.07 -7.59
N GLN A 86 4.80 16.17 -7.07
CA GLN A 86 5.95 16.68 -7.81
C GLN A 86 7.01 15.61 -7.85
N TYR A 87 7.85 15.65 -8.88
CA TYR A 87 8.97 14.73 -8.97
C TYR A 87 9.90 14.87 -7.76
N GLU A 88 10.02 13.78 -7.00
CA GLU A 88 10.96 13.66 -5.90
C GLU A 88 12.16 12.79 -6.27
N LYS A 89 13.33 13.15 -5.74
CA LYS A 89 14.57 12.43 -6.05
C LYS A 89 14.53 11.04 -5.42
N GLY A 90 14.34 10.03 -6.25
CA GLY A 90 14.25 8.63 -5.81
C GLY A 90 12.99 7.94 -6.33
N VAL A 91 11.98 8.73 -6.66
CA VAL A 91 10.76 8.29 -7.32
C VAL A 91 11.00 8.24 -8.83
N ALA A 92 10.48 7.22 -9.50
CA ALA A 92 10.54 7.15 -10.96
C ALA A 92 9.41 7.98 -11.58
N VAL A 93 9.69 8.60 -12.73
CA VAL A 93 8.75 9.50 -13.39
C VAL A 93 7.51 8.72 -13.82
N GLY A 94 6.32 9.18 -13.43
CA GLY A 94 5.06 8.49 -13.69
C GLY A 94 4.69 7.41 -12.68
N HIS A 95 5.42 7.26 -11.57
CA HIS A 95 5.00 6.41 -10.45
C HIS A 95 4.33 7.24 -9.37
N PHE A 96 3.17 6.75 -8.91
CA PHE A 96 2.34 7.42 -7.91
C PHE A 96 1.79 6.39 -6.93
N ASP A 97 2.02 6.63 -5.65
CA ASP A 97 1.36 5.95 -4.56
C ASP A 97 -0.03 6.54 -4.36
N VAL A 98 -1.03 5.66 -4.37
CA VAL A 98 -2.45 5.97 -4.31
C VAL A 98 -3.06 5.21 -3.15
N SER A 99 -3.60 5.92 -2.18
CA SER A 99 -4.36 5.36 -1.06
C SER A 99 -5.77 5.90 -1.05
N ASP A 100 -6.71 5.14 -0.48
CA ASP A 100 -8.01 5.69 -0.15
C ASP A 100 -7.85 6.68 1.02
N LYS A 101 -8.66 7.74 1.04
CA LYS A 101 -8.65 8.70 2.14
C LYS A 101 -9.12 8.07 3.45
N GLN A 102 -9.98 7.03 3.37
CA GLN A 102 -10.44 6.31 4.55
C GLN A 102 -9.35 5.38 5.12
N THR A 103 -8.42 4.92 4.29
CA THR A 103 -7.34 4.00 4.65
C THR A 103 -5.96 4.54 4.18
N PRO A 104 -5.48 5.65 4.76
CA PRO A 104 -4.28 6.34 4.27
C PRO A 104 -2.98 5.57 4.50
N GLU A 105 -3.00 4.55 5.36
CA GLU A 105 -1.82 3.78 5.74
C GLU A 105 -1.43 2.71 4.72
N MET A 106 -2.17 2.60 3.62
CA MET A 106 -2.01 1.53 2.66
C MET A 106 -2.60 1.88 1.30
N GLY A 107 -2.09 1.24 0.26
CA GLY A 107 -2.47 1.61 -1.09
C GLY A 107 -1.79 0.80 -2.18
N VAL A 108 -1.82 1.37 -3.37
CA VAL A 108 -1.17 0.82 -4.56
C VAL A 108 -0.21 1.82 -5.14
N THR A 109 0.78 1.33 -5.88
CA THR A 109 1.57 2.18 -6.76
C THR A 109 1.04 2.02 -8.18
N LEU A 110 0.60 3.13 -8.77
CA LEU A 110 0.24 3.23 -10.18
C LEU A 110 1.44 3.71 -11.00
N GLN A 111 1.57 3.17 -12.21
CA GLN A 111 2.51 3.60 -13.22
C GLN A 111 1.75 4.14 -14.43
N VAL A 112 2.13 5.33 -14.87
CA VAL A 112 1.70 5.93 -16.14
C VAL A 112 2.73 5.67 -17.22
N GLY A 113 2.35 4.94 -18.26
CA GLY A 113 3.16 4.63 -19.44
C GLY A 113 3.51 5.86 -20.28
N GLU A 114 4.24 5.68 -21.37
CA GLU A 114 4.53 6.76 -22.32
C GLU A 114 3.32 7.16 -23.18
N ASN A 115 2.32 6.26 -23.30
CA ASN A 115 1.10 6.48 -24.07
C ASN A 115 -0.10 6.93 -23.22
N GLY A 116 0.11 7.21 -21.93
CA GLY A 116 -0.97 7.50 -20.97
C GLY A 116 -1.69 6.28 -20.40
N ASP A 117 -1.23 5.05 -20.71
CA ASP A 117 -1.78 3.84 -20.12
C ASP A 117 -1.42 3.74 -18.63
N ILE A 118 -2.42 3.52 -17.77
CA ILE A 118 -2.24 3.46 -16.31
C ILE A 118 -2.35 2.01 -15.82
N GLN A 119 -1.35 1.55 -15.07
CA GLN A 119 -1.28 0.19 -14.55
C GLN A 119 -0.86 0.17 -13.08
N GLN A 120 -1.45 -0.74 -12.30
CA GLN A 120 -0.98 -1.04 -10.96
C GLN A 120 0.28 -1.92 -11.04
N VAL A 121 1.37 -1.50 -10.39
CA VAL A 121 2.65 -2.22 -10.41
C VAL A 121 3.04 -2.82 -9.07
N SER A 122 2.49 -2.30 -7.98
CA SER A 122 2.70 -2.83 -6.61
C SER A 122 1.58 -2.41 -5.67
N ASN A 123 1.54 -3.06 -4.52
CA ASN A 123 0.82 -2.68 -3.32
C ASN A 123 1.83 -2.26 -2.23
N TRP A 124 1.40 -1.41 -1.30
CA TRP A 124 2.22 -0.97 -0.19
C TRP A 124 1.37 -0.74 1.06
N THR A 125 2.02 -0.83 2.21
CA THR A 125 1.53 -0.37 3.51
C THR A 125 2.61 0.55 4.09
N THR A 126 2.27 1.44 5.02
CA THR A 126 3.23 2.31 5.72
C THR A 126 4.25 1.50 6.51
N GLY A 127 3.94 0.23 6.81
CA GLY A 127 4.74 -0.63 7.66
C GLY A 127 4.75 -0.15 9.11
N GLU A 128 3.86 0.77 9.46
CA GLU A 128 3.61 1.13 10.84
C GLU A 128 2.90 -0.04 11.53
N PHE A 129 3.24 -0.26 12.78
CA PHE A 129 2.64 -1.29 13.59
C PHE A 129 1.28 -0.75 14.05
N PRO A 130 0.15 -1.24 13.50
CA PRO A 130 -1.17 -0.74 13.89
C PRO A 130 -1.37 -1.00 15.37
N ALA A 131 -2.20 -0.20 16.03
CA ALA A 131 -2.59 -0.52 17.38
C ALA A 131 -3.24 -1.90 17.42
N GLN A 132 -3.05 -2.64 18.51
CA GLN A 132 -3.58 -3.99 18.65
C GLN A 132 -5.10 -4.06 18.44
N GLN A 133 -5.83 -2.98 18.74
CA GLN A 133 -7.29 -2.85 18.55
C GLN A 133 -7.72 -2.62 17.09
N ASP A 134 -6.77 -2.29 16.21
CA ASP A 134 -7.00 -1.86 14.83
C ASP A 134 -6.40 -2.83 13.80
N VAL A 135 -5.68 -3.86 14.24
CA VAL A 135 -5.02 -4.84 13.35
C VAL A 135 -6.00 -5.60 12.43
N TRP A 136 -7.28 -5.67 12.79
CA TRP A 136 -8.32 -6.25 11.94
C TRP A 136 -8.51 -5.51 10.62
N GLN A 137 -8.18 -4.22 10.54
CA GLN A 137 -8.33 -3.42 9.32
C GLN A 137 -7.47 -3.95 8.18
N GLU A 138 -6.38 -4.66 8.48
CA GLU A 138 -5.57 -5.30 7.45
C GLU A 138 -6.29 -6.42 6.69
N LEU A 139 -7.35 -7.01 7.26
CA LEU A 139 -8.15 -8.00 6.54
C LEU A 139 -8.73 -7.43 5.25
N GLU A 140 -9.05 -6.13 5.20
CA GLU A 140 -9.55 -5.49 3.98
C GLU A 140 -8.60 -5.68 2.78
N PHE A 141 -7.30 -5.82 3.05
CA PHE A 141 -6.24 -5.92 2.04
C PHE A 141 -5.91 -7.35 1.65
N HIS A 142 -6.02 -8.28 2.60
CA HIS A 142 -5.57 -9.66 2.43
C HIS A 142 -6.70 -10.67 2.24
N TYR A 143 -7.91 -10.34 2.69
CA TYR A 143 -9.09 -11.18 2.48
C TYR A 143 -9.25 -11.47 0.98
N GLY A 144 -9.66 -12.65 0.54
CA GLY A 144 -9.97 -12.91 -0.88
C GLY A 144 -8.84 -12.75 -1.94
N GLY A 145 -7.60 -12.36 -1.58
CA GLY A 145 -6.45 -12.28 -2.49
C GLY A 145 -5.74 -10.92 -2.52
N ASN A 146 -4.94 -10.69 -3.57
CA ASN A 146 -4.13 -9.46 -3.72
C ASN A 146 -5.02 -8.21 -3.88
N TYR A 147 -4.73 -7.17 -3.09
CA TYR A 147 -5.41 -5.88 -3.18
C TYR A 147 -5.22 -5.22 -4.56
N THR A 148 -6.33 -4.74 -5.13
CA THR A 148 -6.34 -3.92 -6.36
C THR A 148 -7.38 -2.81 -6.23
N LEU A 149 -7.21 -1.71 -6.95
CA LEU A 149 -8.21 -0.61 -6.93
C LEU A 149 -9.57 -1.05 -7.49
N ASN A 150 -9.58 -2.00 -8.44
CA ASN A 150 -10.79 -2.53 -9.07
C ASN A 150 -11.52 -3.55 -8.20
N ARG A 151 -10.97 -3.91 -7.05
CA ARG A 151 -11.57 -4.90 -6.17
C ARG A 151 -12.88 -4.36 -5.64
N GLU A 152 -13.93 -5.19 -5.67
CA GLU A 152 -15.18 -4.86 -4.97
C GLU A 152 -14.86 -4.58 -3.50
N ALA A 153 -15.38 -3.47 -2.98
CA ALA A 153 -15.19 -3.11 -1.59
C ALA A 153 -15.83 -4.21 -0.73
N VAL A 154 -14.98 -4.91 0.02
CA VAL A 154 -15.46 -5.86 1.03
C VAL A 154 -15.89 -5.03 2.22
N GLU A 155 -17.14 -5.19 2.64
CA GLU A 155 -17.64 -4.44 3.80
C GLU A 155 -17.25 -5.20 5.06
N ILE A 156 -16.17 -4.74 5.71
CA ILE A 156 -15.71 -5.29 6.99
C ILE A 156 -16.03 -4.29 8.09
N SER A 157 -16.73 -4.74 9.14
CA SER A 157 -17.01 -3.91 10.31
C SER A 157 -16.78 -4.66 11.61
N LYS A 158 -16.02 -4.05 12.52
CA LYS A 158 -15.80 -4.58 13.87
C LYS A 158 -17.08 -4.49 14.70
N GLN A 159 -17.45 -5.61 15.32
CA GLN A 159 -18.60 -5.73 16.22
C GLN A 159 -18.13 -5.71 17.68
N ASP A 160 -17.14 -6.54 18.00
CA ASP A 160 -16.57 -6.65 19.35
C ASP A 160 -15.11 -7.13 19.30
N GLU A 161 -14.41 -7.03 20.42
CA GLU A 161 -13.02 -7.47 20.55
C GLU A 161 -12.72 -8.10 21.91
N TRP A 162 -11.81 -9.08 21.91
CA TRP A 162 -11.23 -9.67 23.09
C TRP A 162 -9.71 -9.68 22.95
N ILE A 163 -9.01 -9.21 23.98
CA ILE A 163 -7.55 -9.07 23.99
C ILE A 163 -7.00 -9.66 25.29
N GLU A 164 -6.16 -10.68 25.19
CA GLU A 164 -5.39 -11.21 26.31
C GLU A 164 -3.93 -11.44 25.90
N GLY A 165 -3.03 -10.62 26.45
CA GLY A 165 -1.62 -10.70 26.14
C GLY A 165 -1.35 -10.49 24.65
N GLU A 166 -0.77 -11.51 24.01
CA GLU A 166 -0.43 -11.49 22.58
C GLU A 166 -1.57 -12.00 21.70
N LEU A 167 -2.63 -12.57 22.26
CA LEU A 167 -3.78 -13.07 21.50
C LEU A 167 -4.87 -11.99 21.44
N THR A 168 -5.29 -11.67 20.22
CA THR A 168 -6.40 -10.77 19.95
C THR A 168 -7.44 -11.47 19.10
N VAL A 169 -8.71 -11.37 19.48
CA VAL A 169 -9.82 -11.92 18.72
C VAL A 169 -10.85 -10.83 18.44
N PHE A 170 -11.27 -10.73 17.18
CA PHE A 170 -12.30 -9.79 16.76
C PHE A 170 -13.54 -10.53 16.29
N ALA A 171 -14.70 -10.10 16.78
CA ALA A 171 -15.96 -10.34 16.12
C ALA A 171 -16.15 -9.30 15.02
N LEU A 172 -16.30 -9.75 13.78
CA LEU A 172 -16.43 -8.91 12.60
C LEU A 172 -17.72 -9.26 11.86
N THR A 173 -18.17 -8.35 11.00
CA THR A 173 -19.10 -8.64 9.90
C THR A 173 -18.32 -8.46 8.60
N ILE A 174 -18.30 -9.47 7.74
CA ILE A 174 -17.69 -9.42 6.39
C ILE A 174 -18.80 -9.68 5.37
N ASP A 175 -19.10 -8.71 4.51
CA ASP A 175 -20.16 -8.80 3.50
C ASP A 175 -21.51 -9.26 4.10
N GLN A 176 -21.86 -8.69 5.25
CA GLN A 176 -23.07 -8.99 6.05
C GLN A 176 -23.09 -10.36 6.73
N LEU A 177 -22.01 -11.15 6.64
CA LEU A 177 -21.87 -12.43 7.34
C LEU A 177 -21.03 -12.25 8.60
N PRO A 178 -21.42 -12.86 9.74
CA PRO A 178 -20.62 -12.81 10.94
C PRO A 178 -19.32 -13.59 10.74
N ALA A 179 -18.22 -13.05 11.27
CA ALA A 179 -16.89 -13.60 11.16
C ALA A 179 -16.12 -13.45 12.48
N ILE A 180 -15.18 -14.35 12.72
CA ILE A 180 -14.19 -14.23 13.79
C ILE A 180 -12.80 -14.20 13.17
N ALA A 181 -12.02 -13.18 13.52
CA ALA A 181 -10.62 -13.08 13.14
C ALA A 181 -9.74 -13.16 14.39
N VAL A 182 -8.76 -14.05 14.36
CA VAL A 182 -7.82 -14.31 15.45
C VAL A 182 -6.44 -13.85 15.03
N TYR A 183 -5.79 -13.05 15.86
CA TYR A 183 -4.49 -12.47 15.62
C TYR A 183 -3.53 -12.79 16.76
N GLU A 184 -2.27 -13.02 16.39
CA GLU A 184 -1.13 -12.86 17.27
C GLU A 184 -0.63 -11.42 17.14
N TYR A 185 -0.35 -10.76 18.26
CA TYR A 185 0.19 -9.42 18.32
C TYR A 185 1.27 -9.33 19.40
N SER A 186 2.51 -9.13 18.98
CA SER A 186 3.67 -9.04 19.86
C SER A 186 4.56 -7.86 19.46
N PRO A 187 5.54 -7.46 20.30
CA PRO A 187 6.55 -6.48 19.89
C PRO A 187 7.41 -6.91 18.70
N ALA A 188 7.43 -8.20 18.34
CA ALA A 188 8.23 -8.74 17.24
C ALA A 188 7.48 -8.76 15.90
N GLY A 189 6.15 -8.75 15.93
CA GLY A 189 5.30 -8.88 14.76
C GLY A 189 3.84 -9.10 15.19
N TYR A 190 2.93 -8.94 14.24
CA TYR A 190 1.56 -9.39 14.36
C TYR A 190 1.18 -10.18 13.11
N GLY A 191 0.13 -10.98 13.20
CA GLY A 191 -0.34 -11.77 12.07
C GLY A 191 -1.68 -12.44 12.33
N LEU A 192 -2.45 -12.61 11.25
CA LEU A 192 -3.69 -13.36 11.27
C LEU A 192 -3.39 -14.85 11.46
N LEU A 193 -3.84 -15.41 12.58
CA LEU A 193 -3.73 -16.84 12.89
C LEU A 193 -4.89 -17.63 12.30
N ASN A 194 -6.11 -17.12 12.45
CA ASN A 194 -7.31 -17.75 11.91
C ASN A 194 -8.35 -16.71 11.47
N LEU A 195 -9.13 -17.05 10.45
CA LEU A 195 -10.30 -16.30 10.03
C LEU A 195 -11.42 -17.29 9.69
N GLU A 196 -12.49 -17.24 10.47
CA GLU A 196 -13.71 -17.99 10.23
C GLU A 196 -14.81 -17.04 9.79
N VAL A 197 -15.50 -17.37 8.71
CA VAL A 197 -16.65 -16.62 8.20
C VAL A 197 -17.83 -17.57 8.13
N ALA A 198 -18.97 -17.18 8.68
CA ALA A 198 -20.16 -18.01 8.62
C ALA A 198 -20.57 -18.28 7.16
N GLN A 199 -20.71 -19.55 6.79
CA GLN A 199 -21.14 -19.95 5.45
C GLN A 199 -22.66 -19.76 5.26
N GLU A 200 -23.42 -20.10 6.30
CA GLU A 200 -24.86 -19.89 6.42
C GLU A 200 -25.18 -19.68 7.90
N GLY A 201 -26.05 -18.72 8.22
CA GLY A 201 -26.52 -18.49 9.59
C GLY A 201 -25.91 -17.27 10.29
N SER A 202 -26.18 -17.18 11.59
CA SER A 202 -25.89 -16.01 12.42
C SER A 202 -24.87 -16.29 13.53
N VAL A 203 -24.19 -17.44 13.44
CA VAL A 203 -23.26 -17.92 14.46
C VAL A 203 -21.95 -18.28 13.79
N VAL A 204 -20.84 -17.85 14.39
CA VAL A 204 -19.49 -18.19 13.98
C VAL A 204 -18.67 -18.49 15.24
N TRP A 205 -17.74 -19.42 15.14
CA TRP A 205 -16.85 -19.76 16.23
C TRP A 205 -15.46 -20.09 15.70
N ALA A 206 -14.45 -19.93 16.55
CA ALA A 206 -13.08 -20.31 16.29
C ALA A 206 -12.48 -20.93 17.56
N GLU A 207 -11.72 -22.01 17.40
CA GLU A 207 -11.00 -22.66 18.50
C GLU A 207 -9.50 -22.41 18.32
N ILE A 208 -8.85 -21.87 19.34
CA ILE A 208 -7.40 -21.65 19.35
C ILE A 208 -6.84 -21.80 20.76
N GLU A 209 -5.71 -22.50 20.88
CA GLU A 209 -5.02 -22.76 22.17
C GLU A 209 -5.92 -23.36 23.29
N GLY A 210 -6.97 -24.09 22.91
CA GLY A 210 -7.92 -24.69 23.86
C GLY A 210 -8.99 -23.72 24.37
N MET A 211 -9.03 -22.50 23.85
CA MET A 211 -10.13 -21.56 24.05
C MET A 211 -11.08 -21.59 22.85
N VAL A 212 -12.38 -21.55 23.11
CA VAL A 212 -13.40 -21.41 22.08
C VAL A 212 -13.96 -20.01 22.12
N PHE A 213 -13.83 -19.31 21.00
CA PHE A 213 -14.40 -18.00 20.76
C PHE A 213 -15.70 -18.17 19.97
N VAL A 214 -16.78 -17.60 20.46
CA VAL A 214 -18.10 -17.69 19.84
C VAL A 214 -18.68 -16.29 19.67
N TYR A 215 -19.19 -16.02 18.48
CA TYR A 215 -19.95 -14.81 18.20
C TYR A 215 -21.31 -15.18 17.58
N VAL A 216 -22.37 -14.57 18.12
CA VAL A 216 -23.73 -14.71 17.60
C VAL A 216 -24.22 -13.31 17.19
N ASP A 217 -24.58 -13.14 15.92
CA ASP A 217 -25.12 -11.88 15.39
C ASP A 217 -26.41 -11.52 16.14
N GLU A 218 -26.55 -10.25 16.52
CA GLU A 218 -27.75 -9.70 17.16
C GLU A 218 -29.03 -9.95 16.36
N ARG A 219 -28.91 -10.04 15.04
CA ARG A 219 -30.02 -10.31 14.11
C ARG A 219 -30.50 -11.75 14.13
N SER A 220 -29.82 -12.64 14.86
CA SER A 220 -30.22 -14.03 14.99
C SER A 220 -31.62 -14.18 15.60
N GLU A 221 -32.49 -14.96 14.95
CA GLU A 221 -33.81 -15.33 15.50
C GLU A 221 -33.71 -16.46 16.54
N GLU A 222 -32.56 -17.12 16.67
CA GLU A 222 -32.37 -18.26 17.57
C GLU A 222 -32.18 -17.79 19.02
N GLN A 223 -32.94 -18.34 19.98
CA GLN A 223 -32.83 -17.97 21.39
C GLN A 223 -31.61 -18.60 22.09
N VAL A 224 -31.11 -19.70 21.56
CA VAL A 224 -29.93 -20.41 22.05
C VAL A 224 -29.20 -20.96 20.83
N ALA A 225 -27.92 -20.61 20.69
CA ALA A 225 -27.05 -21.17 19.66
C ALA A 225 -26.31 -22.37 20.23
N ASP A 226 -26.58 -23.57 19.70
CA ASP A 226 -25.89 -24.81 20.06
C ASP A 226 -24.75 -25.09 19.08
N ILE A 227 -23.53 -25.10 19.59
CA ILE A 227 -22.30 -25.29 18.82
C ILE A 227 -21.71 -26.64 19.19
N THR A 228 -21.36 -27.44 18.19
CA THR A 228 -20.63 -28.70 18.39
C THR A 228 -19.17 -28.49 18.00
N LEU A 229 -18.28 -28.60 18.99
CA LEU A 229 -16.83 -28.47 18.80
C LEU A 229 -16.24 -29.65 18.03
N GLU A 230 -15.00 -29.51 17.58
CA GLU A 230 -14.25 -30.62 16.98
C GLU A 230 -14.07 -31.80 17.95
N SER A 231 -13.99 -31.50 19.25
CA SER A 231 -13.95 -32.49 20.33
C SER A 231 -15.24 -33.30 20.48
N GLY A 232 -16.35 -32.86 19.86
CA GLY A 232 -17.69 -33.42 20.01
C GLY A 232 -18.46 -32.90 21.23
N GLU A 233 -17.86 -32.01 22.02
CA GLU A 233 -18.53 -31.28 23.09
C GLU A 233 -19.53 -30.25 22.52
N ARG A 234 -20.59 -29.97 23.29
CA ARG A 234 -21.62 -29.01 22.91
C ARG A 234 -21.59 -27.81 23.84
N ILE A 235 -21.45 -26.63 23.25
CA ILE A 235 -21.56 -25.34 23.94
C ILE A 235 -22.89 -24.70 23.53
N SER A 236 -23.59 -24.10 24.49
CA SER A 236 -24.80 -23.33 24.24
C SER A 236 -24.57 -21.87 24.62
N VAL A 237 -24.78 -20.94 23.68
CA VAL A 237 -24.73 -19.50 23.94
C VAL A 237 -26.15 -18.97 24.09
N ALA A 238 -26.40 -18.27 25.20
CA ALA A 238 -27.72 -17.73 25.51
C ALA A 238 -28.00 -16.42 24.75
N ASP A 239 -29.28 -16.16 24.44
CA ASP A 239 -29.78 -14.93 23.78
C ASP A 239 -29.19 -13.62 24.31
N ARG A 240 -28.95 -13.53 25.62
CA ARG A 240 -28.41 -12.33 26.28
C ARG A 240 -26.96 -12.00 25.91
N GLN A 241 -26.25 -12.91 25.25
CA GLN A 241 -24.84 -12.77 24.84
C GLN A 241 -24.70 -12.56 23.33
N LYS A 242 -25.82 -12.33 22.62
CA LYS A 242 -25.77 -11.92 21.21
C LYS A 242 -25.12 -10.55 21.08
N GLY A 243 -24.37 -10.36 20.00
CA GLY A 243 -23.59 -9.14 19.77
C GLY A 243 -22.30 -9.06 20.59
N GLU A 244 -22.03 -10.02 21.46
CA GLU A 244 -20.82 -10.07 22.29
C GLU A 244 -19.95 -11.26 21.87
N LEU A 245 -18.63 -11.07 21.91
CA LEU A 245 -17.67 -12.15 21.74
C LEU A 245 -17.55 -12.93 23.04
N VAL A 246 -17.99 -14.19 23.03
CA VAL A 246 -17.98 -15.08 24.20
C VAL A 246 -16.77 -15.99 24.14
N VAL A 247 -16.06 -16.09 25.26
CA VAL A 247 -14.93 -17.03 25.44
C VAL A 247 -15.35 -18.16 26.37
N VAL A 248 -15.06 -19.39 25.94
CA VAL A 248 -15.31 -20.60 26.73
C VAL A 248 -13.99 -21.38 26.85
N GLU A 249 -13.65 -21.73 28.09
CA GLU A 249 -12.51 -22.59 28.47
C GLU A 249 -12.95 -24.03 28.73
#